data_AF-A0A2N7R113-F1
#
_entry.id   AF-A0A2N7R113-F1
#
_cell.length_a   1.000
_cell.length_b   1.000
_cell.length_c   1.000
_cell.angle_alpha   90.00
_cell.angle_beta   90.00
_cell.angle_gamma   90.00
#
_symmetry.space_group_name_H-M   'P 1'
#
loop_
_entity.id
_entity.type
_entity.pdbx_description
1 polymer ?
#
loop_
_entity_poly.entity_id
_entity_poly.type
_entity_poly.pdbx_seq_one_letter_code
_entity_poly.pdbx_strand_id
1 'polypeptide(L)'
;MAWEERYGGIWNPSLGQGGAVLFERYLPDLDLVTVVVKRADGLLSASVLSKGHDPQWRLPFWSATEVPAIVETMADADRYFEAAICRE
;
A
#
# COMPACT_ATOMS: atom_id res chain seq x y z
N MET A 1 -14.41 4.85 10.80
CA MET A 1 -13.08 4.74 10.15
C MET A 1 -12.17 5.75 10.82
N ALA A 2 -11.08 5.29 11.43
CA ALA A 2 -10.07 6.16 12.01
C ALA A 2 -8.92 6.30 11.00
N TRP A 3 -8.57 7.53 10.67
CA TRP A 3 -7.31 7.83 9.99
C TRP A 3 -6.19 7.63 11.01
N GLU A 4 -5.16 6.90 10.65
CA GLU A 4 -4.03 6.60 11.53
C GLU A 4 -2.76 7.26 10.98
N GLU A 5 -1.82 7.62 11.84
CA GLU A 5 -0.48 8.00 11.39
C GLU A 5 0.37 6.73 11.32
N ARG A 6 1.06 6.52 10.19
CA ARG A 6 2.06 5.45 10.03
C ARG A 6 3.26 6.00 9.28
N TYR A 7 4.46 5.72 9.75
CA TYR A 7 5.73 6.04 9.06
C TYR A 7 5.85 7.52 8.62
N GLY A 8 5.30 8.44 9.41
CA GLY A 8 5.31 9.87 9.15
C GLY A 8 4.29 10.34 8.10
N GLY A 9 3.30 9.50 7.76
CA GLY A 9 2.25 9.82 6.81
C GLY A 9 0.87 9.40 7.29
N ILE A 10 -0.15 10.14 6.88
CA ILE A 10 -1.54 9.81 7.16
C ILE A 10 -1.93 8.57 6.35
N TRP A 11 -2.39 7.55 7.06
CA TRP A 11 -2.83 6.27 6.56
C TRP A 11 -4.35 6.23 6.43
N ASN A 12 -4.83 5.94 5.22
CA ASN A 12 -6.24 5.61 5.01
C ASN A 12 -6.40 4.08 4.96
N PRO A 13 -7.10 3.44 5.92
CA PRO A 13 -7.36 2.00 5.87
C PRO A 13 -8.14 1.55 4.62
N SER A 14 -8.77 2.48 3.89
CA SER A 14 -9.41 2.23 2.59
C SER A 14 -8.41 1.95 1.46
N LEU A 15 -7.13 2.32 1.61
CA LEU A 15 -6.05 1.94 0.69
C LEU A 15 -5.79 0.43 0.68
N GLY A 16 -6.25 -0.27 1.72
CA GLY A 16 -6.35 -1.73 1.80
C GLY A 16 -7.71 -2.31 1.35
N GLN A 17 -8.53 -1.53 0.64
CA GLN A 17 -9.85 -1.94 0.10
C GLN A 17 -10.79 -2.59 1.14
N GLY A 18 -10.68 -2.22 2.42
CA GLY A 18 -11.51 -2.78 3.50
C GLY A 18 -11.24 -4.25 3.83
N GLY A 19 -10.19 -4.84 3.27
CA GLY A 19 -9.73 -6.20 3.56
C GLY A 19 -8.85 -6.28 4.82
N ALA A 20 -8.65 -7.49 5.33
CA ALA A 20 -7.70 -7.71 6.43
C ALA A 20 -6.26 -7.60 5.90
N VAL A 21 -5.45 -6.72 6.50
CA VAL A 21 -4.03 -6.58 6.15
C VAL A 21 -3.31 -7.86 6.55
N LEU A 22 -2.72 -8.55 5.58
CA LEU A 22 -1.93 -9.77 5.79
C LEU A 22 -0.43 -9.47 5.86
N PHE A 23 0.01 -8.44 5.16
CA PHE A 23 1.41 -8.05 5.08
C PHE A 23 1.52 -6.54 4.90
N GLU A 24 2.47 -5.93 5.60
CA GLU A 24 2.86 -4.54 5.46
C GLU A 24 4.39 -4.47 5.62
N ARG A 25 5.05 -3.74 4.73
CA ARG A 25 6.48 -3.45 4.85
C ARG A 25 6.75 -2.02 4.40
N TYR A 26 7.41 -1.27 5.28
CA TYR A 26 7.91 0.06 4.98
C TYR A 26 9.36 -0.01 4.46
N LEU A 27 9.62 0.68 3.36
CA LEU A 27 10.93 0.83 2.72
C LEU A 27 11.38 2.29 2.91
N PRO A 28 12.14 2.59 3.99
CA PRO A 28 12.46 3.96 4.36
C PRO A 28 13.33 4.69 3.34
N ASP A 29 14.21 3.98 2.64
CA ASP A 29 15.11 4.57 1.63
C ASP A 29 14.36 5.10 0.39
N LEU A 30 13.14 4.60 0.15
CA LEU A 30 12.32 4.94 -1.02
C LEU A 30 11.05 5.71 -0.64
N ASP A 31 10.77 5.90 0.65
CA ASP A 31 9.48 6.40 1.14
C ASP A 31 8.29 5.61 0.53
N LEU A 32 8.41 4.29 0.47
CA LEU A 32 7.39 3.38 -0.04
C LEU A 32 6.86 2.43 1.03
N VAL A 33 5.58 2.08 0.96
CA VAL A 33 4.97 1.01 1.77
C VAL A 33 4.34 -0.02 0.85
N THR A 34 4.74 -1.28 0.97
CA THR A 34 4.08 -2.40 0.30
C THR A 34 3.04 -3.02 1.22
N VAL A 35 1.82 -3.24 0.73
CA VAL A 35 0.71 -3.79 1.51
C VAL A 35 0.06 -4.93 0.75
N VAL A 36 -0.24 -6.01 1.46
CA VAL A 36 -1.11 -7.08 0.98
C VAL A 36 -2.33 -7.18 1.87
N VAL A 37 -3.51 -7.15 1.26
CA VAL A 37 -4.81 -7.27 1.93
C VAL A 37 -5.58 -8.44 1.37
N LYS A 38 -6.23 -9.19 2.27
CA LYS A 38 -7.16 -10.26 1.88
C LYS A 38 -8.52 -9.65 1.54
N ARG A 39 -8.95 -9.85 0.30
CA ARG A 39 -10.25 -9.37 -0.19
C ARG A 39 -11.37 -10.32 0.23
N ALA A 40 -12.62 -9.84 0.14
CA ALA A 40 -13.81 -10.62 0.46
C ALA A 40 -14.01 -11.83 -0.48
N ASP A 41 -13.54 -11.73 -1.73
CA ASP A 41 -13.57 -12.79 -2.73
C ASP A 41 -12.47 -13.87 -2.53
N GLY A 42 -11.64 -13.73 -1.49
CA GLY A 42 -10.60 -14.70 -1.14
C GLY A 42 -9.24 -14.44 -1.81
N LEU A 43 -9.20 -13.61 -2.85
CA LEU A 43 -7.97 -13.15 -3.50
C LEU A 43 -7.22 -12.14 -2.62
N LEU A 44 -5.96 -11.90 -3.00
CA LEU A 44 -5.10 -10.91 -2.39
C LEU A 44 -5.05 -9.65 -3.27
N SER A 45 -5.04 -8.49 -2.64
CA SER A 45 -4.74 -7.22 -3.29
C SER A 45 -3.39 -6.74 -2.80
N ALA A 46 -2.43 -6.57 -3.72
CA ALA A 46 -1.10 -6.07 -3.47
C ALA A 46 -0.98 -4.63 -3.96
N SER A 47 -0.58 -3.73 -3.07
CA SER A 47 -0.48 -2.30 -3.35
C SER A 47 0.90 -1.78 -2.95
N VAL A 48 1.45 -0.88 -3.77
CA VAL A 48 2.60 -0.04 -3.38
C VAL A 48 2.05 1.35 -3.12
N LEU A 49 2.39 1.91 -1.96
CA LEU A 49 1.99 3.24 -1.54
C LEU A 49 3.23 4.12 -1.49
N SER A 50 3.15 5.32 -2.06
CA SER A 50 4.16 6.36 -1.88
C SER A 50 3.61 7.48 -0.98
N LYS A 51 4.54 8.23 -0.40
CA LYS A 51 4.22 9.40 0.42
C LYS A 51 3.91 10.57 -0.52
N GLY A 52 2.63 10.89 -0.64
CA GLY A 52 2.14 12.07 -1.34
C GLY A 52 2.14 13.30 -0.42
N HIS A 53 2.22 14.47 -1.04
CA HIS A 53 2.01 15.76 -0.37
C HIS A 53 0.76 16.42 -0.97
N ASP A 54 -0.32 16.46 -0.19
CA ASP A 54 -1.54 17.11 -0.67
C ASP A 54 -1.40 18.61 -0.40
N PRO A 55 -1.55 19.45 -1.44
CA PRO A 55 -1.35 20.89 -1.31
C PRO A 55 -2.38 21.56 -0.38
N GLN A 56 -3.54 20.92 -0.15
CA GLN A 56 -4.56 21.39 0.79
C GLN A 56 -4.27 20.92 2.22
N TRP A 57 -3.71 19.72 2.42
CA TRP A 57 -3.61 19.12 3.77
C TRP A 57 -2.29 19.35 4.49
N ARG A 58 -1.22 19.84 3.82
CA ARG A 58 0.14 20.11 4.39
C ARG A 58 0.82 18.94 5.13
N LEU A 59 0.12 17.84 5.36
CA LEU A 59 0.61 16.62 5.99
C LEU A 59 0.91 15.59 4.90
N PRO A 60 2.00 14.83 5.05
CA PRO A 60 2.25 13.71 4.15
C PRO A 60 1.14 12.66 4.31
N PHE A 61 0.74 12.04 3.21
CA PHE A 61 -0.27 10.98 3.22
C PHE A 61 0.17 9.83 2.33
N TRP A 62 -0.21 8.61 2.70
CA TRP A 62 0.05 7.44 1.88
C TRP A 62 -0.98 7.36 0.77
N SER A 63 -0.52 7.17 -0.46
CA SER A 63 -1.39 6.99 -1.62
C SER A 63 -0.85 5.88 -2.51
N ALA A 64 -1.75 5.08 -3.08
CA ALA A 64 -1.33 4.07 -4.04
C ALA A 64 -0.71 4.74 -5.28
N THR A 65 0.51 4.33 -5.64
CA THR A 65 1.20 4.82 -6.84
C THR A 65 0.52 4.33 -8.11
N GLU A 66 -0.07 3.14 -8.06
CA GLU A 66 -0.76 2.49 -9.18
C GLU A 66 -2.03 1.76 -8.73
N VAL A 67 -2.78 1.23 -9.70
CA VAL A 67 -3.92 0.35 -9.41
C VAL A 67 -3.40 -0.91 -8.72
N PRO A 68 -3.99 -1.33 -7.58
CA PRO A 68 -3.57 -2.53 -6.88
C PRO A 68 -3.60 -3.79 -7.76
N ALA A 69 -2.57 -4.61 -7.68
CA ALA A 69 -2.55 -5.92 -8.34
C ALA A 69 -3.42 -6.92 -7.57
N ILE A 70 -4.25 -7.66 -8.30
CA ILE A 70 -5.05 -8.75 -7.75
C ILE A 70 -4.30 -10.06 -8.01
N VAL A 71 -3.92 -10.75 -6.95
CA VAL A 71 -3.09 -11.95 -7.02
C VAL A 71 -3.65 -13.07 -6.15
N GLU A 72 -3.33 -14.31 -6.49
CA GLU A 72 -3.82 -15.49 -5.76
C GLU A 72 -2.93 -15.85 -4.57
N THR A 73 -1.62 -15.56 -4.64
CA THR A 73 -0.64 -16.00 -3.65
C THR A 73 0.25 -14.87 -3.17
N MET A 74 0.87 -15.05 -1.99
CA MET A 74 1.87 -14.11 -1.46
C MET A 74 3.13 -14.06 -2.31
N ALA A 75 3.48 -15.16 -3.00
CA ALA A 75 4.63 -15.19 -3.90
C ALA A 75 4.40 -14.32 -5.15
N ASP A 76 3.16 -14.27 -5.64
CA ASP A 76 2.79 -13.38 -6.75
C ASP A 76 2.76 -11.91 -6.31
N ALA A 77 2.36 -11.64 -5.06
CA ALA A 77 2.47 -10.30 -4.46
C ALA A 77 3.93 -9.84 -4.37
N ASP A 78 4.84 -10.72 -3.93
CA ASP A 78 6.27 -10.42 -3.84
C ASP A 78 6.86 -10.08 -5.22
N ARG A 79 6.60 -10.90 -6.24
CA ARG A 79 7.00 -10.60 -7.63
C ARG A 79 6.45 -9.28 -8.14
N TYR A 80 5.20 -8.96 -7.80
CA TYR A 80 4.60 -7.68 -8.14
C TYR A 80 5.38 -6.53 -7.48
N PHE A 81 5.72 -6.64 -6.21
CA PHE A 81 6.51 -5.61 -5.51
C PHE A 81 7.90 -5.45 -6.10
N GLU A 82 8.60 -6.54 -6.41
CA GLU A 82 9.91 -6.47 -7.09
C GLU A 82 9.81 -5.72 -8.42
N ALA A 83 8.78 -6.00 -9.21
CA ALA A 83 8.56 -5.35 -10.50
C ALA A 83 8.14 -3.87 -10.38
N ALA A 84 7.31 -3.55 -9.38
CA ALA A 84 6.82 -2.19 -9.15
C ALA A 84 7.91 -1.28 -8.59
N ILE A 85 8.67 -1.75 -7.58
CA ILE A 85 9.73 -0.97 -6.93
C ILE A 85 10.92 -0.74 -7.88
N CYS A 86 11.25 -1.71 -8.75
CA CYS A 86 12.37 -1.57 -9.69
C CYS A 86 12.07 -0.60 -10.85
N ARG A 87 10.83 -0.14 -11.00
CA ARG A 87 10.43 0.84 -12.02
C ARG A 87 10.58 2.30 -11.61
N GLU A 88 10.75 2.59 -10.31
CA GLU A 88 10.86 3.95 -9.77
C GLU A 88 12.32 4.45 -9.67
#